data_AF-A0A9X8RC96-F1
#
_entry.id   AF-A0A9X8RC96-F1
#
_cell.length_a   1.000
_cell.length_b   1.000
_cell.length_c   1.000
_cell.angle_alpha   90.00
_cell.angle_beta   90.00
_cell.angle_gamma   90.00
#
_symmetry.space_group_name_H-M   'P 1'
#
loop_
_entity.id
_entity.type
_entity.pdbx_description
1 polymer ?
#
loop_
_entity_poly.entity_id
_entity_poly.type
_entity_poly.pdbx_seq_one_letter_code
_entity_poly.pdbx_strand_id
1 'polypeptide(L)'
;MHNHLIPASYHRVTALGCAKRLQSGEYHESIIKALVACVNNGLKQDKEVTKWLRVMRENAPSEFKEFMDTVIDWQQKTEESLAYTQQLLRGMGFDTENGESAY
;
A
#
# COMPACT_ATOMS: atom_id res chain seq x y z
N MET A 1 -10.06 20.69 1.20
CA MET A 1 -10.22 19.25 0.89
C MET A 1 -9.07 18.77 -0.01
N HIS A 2 -7.82 18.90 0.46
CA HIS A 2 -6.60 18.43 -0.24
C HIS A 2 -5.51 17.89 0.69
N ASN A 3 -5.71 17.90 2.03
CA ASN A 3 -4.68 17.53 3.02
C ASN A 3 -4.38 16.02 3.09
N HIS A 4 -5.03 15.19 2.28
CA HIS A 4 -4.93 13.73 2.35
C HIS A 4 -4.44 13.09 1.04
N LEU A 5 -4.15 13.88 0.00
CA LEU A 5 -3.78 13.35 -1.31
C LEU A 5 -2.26 13.23 -1.55
N ILE A 6 -1.43 13.56 -0.55
CA ILE A 6 0.04 13.50 -0.66
C ILE A 6 0.76 12.44 0.21
N PRO A 7 0.17 11.62 1.13
CA PRO A 7 0.98 10.62 1.83
C PRO A 7 1.13 9.26 1.14
N ALA A 8 0.25 8.85 0.22
CA ALA A 8 0.21 7.44 -0.19
C ALA A 8 1.51 6.95 -0.85
N SER A 9 2.13 7.73 -1.75
CA SER A 9 3.35 7.32 -2.46
C SER A 9 4.59 7.28 -1.54
N TYR A 10 4.79 8.31 -0.70
CA TYR A 10 5.89 8.36 0.26
C TYR A 10 5.84 7.22 1.27
N HIS A 11 4.66 6.86 1.75
CA HIS A 11 4.49 5.76 2.71
C HIS A 11 4.95 4.41 2.13
N ARG A 12 4.79 4.13 0.83
CA ARG A 12 5.18 2.84 0.24
C ARG A 12 6.70 2.68 0.13
N VAL A 13 7.40 3.71 -0.35
CA VAL A 13 8.87 3.71 -0.44
C VAL A 13 9.50 3.63 0.94
N THR A 14 8.98 4.39 1.90
CA THR A 14 9.45 4.35 3.28
C THR A 14 9.19 3.00 3.93
N ALA A 15 7.99 2.41 3.78
CA ALA A 15 7.68 1.09 4.33
C ALA A 15 8.62 -0.01 3.78
N LEU A 16 8.89 0.02 2.48
CA LEU A 16 9.84 -0.90 1.85
C LEU A 16 11.27 -0.71 2.38
N GLY A 17 11.71 0.54 2.52
CA GLY A 17 13.01 0.87 3.11
C GLY A 17 13.15 0.36 4.55
N CYS A 18 12.11 0.56 5.37
CA CYS A 18 12.06 0.04 6.73
C CYS A 18 12.14 -1.49 6.76
N ALA A 19 11.38 -2.20 5.91
CA ALA A 19 11.44 -3.65 5.85
C ALA A 19 12.84 -4.17 5.46
N LYS A 20 13.54 -3.50 4.54
CA LYS A 20 14.93 -3.84 4.17
C LYS A 20 15.92 -3.64 5.33
N ARG A 21 15.74 -2.59 6.14
CA ARG A 21 16.58 -2.36 7.33
C ARG A 21 16.36 -3.43 8.39
N LEU A 22 15.10 -3.82 8.63
CA LEU A 22 14.77 -4.94 9.50
C LEU A 22 15.42 -6.26 9.01
N GLN A 23 15.34 -6.53 7.71
CA GLN A 23 16.00 -7.68 7.09
C GLN A 23 17.53 -7.66 7.27
N SER A 24 18.12 -6.47 7.42
CA SER A 24 19.55 -6.28 7.65
C SER A 24 19.96 -6.39 9.13
N GLY A 25 19.03 -6.75 10.02
CA GLY A 25 19.30 -7.00 11.44
C GLY A 25 18.94 -5.86 12.39
N GLU A 26 18.36 -4.76 11.90
CA GLU A 26 17.76 -3.76 12.80
C GLU A 26 16.49 -4.31 13.44
N TYR A 27 16.28 -4.07 14.74
CA TYR A 27 15.12 -4.61 15.43
C TYR A 27 14.62 -3.68 16.55
N HIS A 28 13.32 -3.37 16.50
CA HIS A 28 12.60 -2.77 17.62
C HIS A 28 11.11 -3.15 17.52
N GLU A 29 10.60 -3.83 18.55
CA GLU A 29 9.27 -4.46 18.49
C GLU A 29 8.12 -3.48 18.16
N SER A 30 8.11 -2.31 18.81
CA SER A 30 7.07 -1.30 18.55
C SER A 30 7.13 -0.73 17.11
N ILE A 31 8.33 -0.66 16.52
CA ILE A 31 8.52 -0.19 15.14
C ILE A 31 8.01 -1.24 14.17
N ILE A 32 8.26 -2.52 14.45
CA ILE A 32 7.75 -3.64 13.66
C ILE A 32 6.22 -3.67 13.67
N LYS A 33 5.60 -3.56 14.85
CA LYS A 33 4.13 -3.49 14.97
C LYS A 33 3.55 -2.31 14.19
N ALA A 34 4.14 -1.12 14.34
CA ALA A 34 3.71 0.06 13.59
C ALA A 34 3.86 -0.10 12.07
N LEU A 35 4.95 -0.72 11.62
CA LEU A 35 5.18 -1.00 10.19
C LEU A 35 4.18 -2.02 9.63
N VAL A 36 3.90 -3.10 10.36
CA VAL A 36 2.89 -4.09 9.98
C VAL A 36 1.51 -3.44 9.86
N ALA A 37 1.11 -2.63 10.85
CA ALA A 37 -0.16 -1.91 10.81
C ALA A 37 -0.23 -0.94 9.62
N CYS A 38 0.85 -0.19 9.35
CA CYS A 38 0.96 0.71 8.21
C CYS A 38 0.79 -0.04 6.88
N VAL A 39 1.51 -1.15 6.69
CA VAL A 39 1.45 -1.96 5.45
C VAL A 39 0.05 -2.53 5.25
N ASN A 40 -0.56 -3.09 6.29
CA ASN A 40 -1.90 -3.67 6.22
C ASN A 40 -2.97 -2.61 5.90
N ASN A 41 -2.90 -1.45 6.55
CA ASN A 41 -3.82 -0.35 6.28
C ASN A 41 -3.63 0.20 4.86
N GLY A 42 -2.38 0.34 4.40
CA GLY A 42 -2.07 0.76 3.04
C GLY A 42 -2.65 -0.20 1.99
N LEU A 43 -2.46 -1.51 2.16
CA LEU A 43 -3.03 -2.54 1.27
C LEU A 43 -4.55 -2.51 1.25
N LYS A 44 -5.21 -2.25 2.39
CA LYS A 44 -6.68 -2.10 2.45
C LYS A 44 -7.15 -0.86 1.69
N GLN A 45 -6.47 0.27 1.86
CA GLN A 45 -6.79 1.52 1.15
C GLN A 45 -6.57 1.37 -0.36
N ASP A 46 -5.51 0.68 -0.77
CA ASP A 46 -5.20 0.39 -2.17
C ASP A 46 -6.34 -0.39 -2.86
N LYS A 47 -6.85 -1.44 -2.20
CA LYS A 47 -8.00 -2.19 -2.69
C LYS A 47 -9.24 -1.31 -2.90
N GLU A 48 -9.50 -0.37 -1.99
CA GLU A 48 -10.63 0.56 -2.14
C GLU A 48 -10.41 1.54 -3.30
N VAL A 49 -9.21 2.08 -3.48
CA VAL A 49 -8.88 2.94 -4.63
C VAL A 49 -9.08 2.19 -5.94
N THR A 50 -8.52 0.98 -6.07
CA THR A 50 -8.66 0.15 -7.28
C THR A 50 -10.13 -0.16 -7.57
N LYS A 51 -10.94 -0.44 -6.55
CA LYS A 51 -12.40 -0.62 -6.71
C LYS A 51 -13.07 0.63 -7.28
N TRP A 52 -12.79 1.82 -6.73
CA TRP A 52 -13.44 3.06 -7.17
C TRP A 52 -12.93 3.55 -8.54
N LEU A 53 -11.68 3.26 -8.91
CA LEU A 53 -11.18 3.53 -10.26
C LEU A 53 -11.91 2.73 -11.33
N ARG A 54 -12.29 1.47 -11.04
CA ARG A 54 -13.13 0.68 -11.96
C ARG A 54 -14.51 1.29 -12.14
N VAL A 55 -15.14 1.74 -11.05
CA VAL A 55 -16.43 2.47 -11.12
C VAL A 55 -16.28 3.74 -11.95
N MET A 56 -15.20 4.51 -11.75
CA MET A 56 -14.94 5.72 -12.54
C MET A 56 -14.79 5.39 -14.03
N ARG A 57 -14.06 4.33 -14.38
CA ARG A 57 -13.93 3.85 -15.76
C ARG A 57 -15.26 3.46 -16.39
N GLU A 58 -16.12 2.77 -15.65
CA GLU A 58 -17.45 2.36 -16.12
C GLU A 58 -18.35 3.55 -16.45
N ASN A 59 -18.24 4.62 -15.66
CA ASN A 59 -19.03 5.84 -15.81
C ASN A 59 -18.38 6.90 -16.72
N ALA A 60 -17.14 6.68 -17.17
CA ALA A 60 -16.44 7.61 -18.05
C ALA A 60 -17.01 7.56 -19.48
N PRO A 61 -17.03 8.70 -20.20
CA PRO A 61 -17.27 8.72 -21.64
C PRO A 61 -16.32 7.78 -22.37
N SER A 62 -16.77 7.22 -23.51
CA SER A 62 -16.02 6.22 -24.28
C SER A 62 -14.59 6.64 -24.60
N GLU A 63 -14.40 7.90 -24.95
CA GLU A 63 -13.12 8.51 -25.33
C GLU A 63 -12.12 8.61 -24.16
N PHE A 64 -12.59 8.52 -22.91
CA PHE A 64 -11.74 8.55 -21.73
C PHE A 64 -11.46 7.17 -21.13
N LYS A 65 -12.06 6.09 -21.65
CA LYS A 65 -11.88 4.75 -21.07
C LYS A 65 -10.44 4.27 -21.12
N GLU A 66 -9.72 4.51 -22.22
CA GLU A 66 -8.30 4.14 -22.35
C GLU A 66 -7.40 4.92 -21.38
N PHE A 67 -7.73 6.20 -21.15
CA PHE A 67 -7.04 7.00 -20.14
C PHE A 67 -7.28 6.42 -18.74
N MET A 68 -8.52 6.04 -18.43
CA MET A 68 -8.87 5.41 -17.16
C MET A 68 -8.20 4.04 -16.97
N ASP A 69 -8.05 3.24 -18.03
CA ASP A 69 -7.27 2.00 -18.00
C ASP A 69 -5.81 2.27 -17.61
N THR A 70 -5.21 3.31 -18.19
CA THR A 70 -3.84 3.72 -17.85
C THR A 70 -3.71 4.10 -16.36
N VAL A 71 -4.69 4.80 -15.81
CA VAL A 71 -4.71 5.18 -14.38
C VAL A 71 -4.85 3.94 -13.48
N ILE A 72 -5.68 2.97 -13.86
CA ILE A 72 -5.83 1.70 -13.14
C ILE A 72 -4.51 0.93 -13.14
N ASP A 73 -3.82 0.86 -14.29
CA ASP A 73 -2.52 0.19 -14.40
C ASP A 73 -1.45 0.86 -13.51
N TRP A 74 -1.44 2.18 -13.42
CA TRP A 74 -0.54 2.91 -12.51
C TRP A 74 -0.81 2.58 -11.04
N GLN A 75 -2.10 2.51 -10.65
CA GLN A 75 -2.46 2.12 -9.29
C GLN A 75 -1.96 0.70 -9.02
N GLN A 76 -2.25 -0.28 -9.89
CA GLN A 76 -1.83 -1.68 -9.69
C GLN A 76 -0.32 -1.83 -9.52
N LYS A 77 0.49 -1.18 -10.37
CA LYS A 77 1.96 -1.16 -10.23
C LYS A 77 2.42 -0.58 -8.91
N THR A 78 1.68 0.38 -8.37
CA THR A 78 1.99 1.03 -7.10
C THR A 78 1.68 0.10 -5.90
N GLU A 79 0.62 -0.71 -6.00
CA GLU A 79 0.23 -1.69 -4.97
C GLU A 79 1.30 -2.77 -4.74
N GLU A 80 2.07 -3.11 -5.78
CA GLU A 80 3.16 -4.10 -5.73
C GLU A 80 4.20 -3.76 -4.65
N SER A 81 4.46 -2.47 -4.39
CA SER A 81 5.46 -2.05 -3.41
C SER A 81 5.08 -2.46 -1.98
N LEU A 82 3.81 -2.28 -1.59
CA LEU A 82 3.33 -2.69 -0.26
C LEU A 82 3.14 -4.20 -0.17
N ALA A 83 2.67 -4.84 -1.24
CA ALA A 83 2.55 -6.29 -1.29
C ALA A 83 3.92 -6.97 -1.10
N TYR A 84 4.95 -6.47 -1.78
CA TYR A 84 6.32 -6.93 -1.61
C TYR A 84 6.85 -6.65 -0.20
N THR A 85 6.56 -5.47 0.35
CA THR A 85 6.94 -5.14 1.74
C THR A 85 6.31 -6.12 2.74
N GLN A 86 5.02 -6.44 2.57
CA GLN A 86 4.31 -7.43 3.39
C GLN A 86 4.96 -8.81 3.26
N GLN A 87 5.35 -9.21 2.04
CA GLN A 87 6.05 -10.47 1.80
C GLN A 87 7.41 -10.52 2.53
N LEU A 88 8.18 -9.43 2.53
CA LEU A 88 9.44 -9.34 3.30
C LEU A 88 9.19 -9.51 4.79
N LEU A 89 8.17 -8.84 5.34
CA LEU A 89 7.79 -8.95 6.76
C LEU A 89 7.40 -10.39 7.13
N ARG A 90 6.58 -11.04 6.30
CA ARG A 90 6.22 -12.46 6.47
C ARG A 90 7.43 -13.38 6.41
N GLY A 91 8.35 -13.14 5.47
CA GLY A 91 9.60 -13.90 5.34
C GLY A 91 10.52 -13.78 6.56
N MET A 92 10.40 -12.69 7.33
CA MET A 92 11.08 -12.50 8.61
C MET A 92 10.34 -13.13 9.81
N GLY A 93 9.18 -13.77 9.59
CA GLY A 93 8.38 -14.40 10.64
C GLY A 93 7.42 -13.45 11.37
N PHE A 94 7.22 -12.22 10.88
CA PHE A 94 6.24 -11.32 11.46
C PHE A 94 4.83 -11.68 10.98
N ASP A 95 3.89 -11.79 11.93
CA ASP A 95 2.47 -11.92 11.63
C ASP A 95 1.98 -10.61 11.00
N THR A 96 1.38 -10.73 9.82
CA THR A 96 0.82 -9.62 9.06
C THR A 96 -0.68 -9.78 8.84
N GLU A 97 -1.31 -10.81 9.42
CA GLU A 97 -2.75 -11.07 9.30
C GLU A 97 -3.53 -10.41 10.43
N ASN A 98 -2.89 -10.22 11.59
CA ASN A 98 -3.45 -9.51 12.74
C ASN A 98 -2.98 -8.05 12.80
N GLY A 99 -3.43 -7.24 11.84
CA GLY A 99 -3.32 -5.79 11.94
C GLY A 99 -4.30 -5.25 12.97
N GLU A 100 -4.03 -5.40 14.26
CA GLU A 100 -4.72 -4.60 15.28
C GLU A 100 -4.50 -3.12 14.98
N SER A 101 -5.56 -2.32 15.12
CA SER A 101 -5.50 -0.86 14.95
C SER A 101 -4.42 -0.33 15.89
N ALA A 102 -3.30 0.13 15.33
CA ALA A 102 -2.43 1.02 16.06
C ALA A 102 -3.19 2.34 16.19
N TYR A 103 -3.74 2.54 17.38
CA TYR A 103 -4.59 3.65 17.86
C TYR A 103 -6.08 3.53 17.54
#